data_AF-A0A402DIE8-F1
#
_entry.id   AF-A0A402DIE8-F1
#
_cell.length_a   1.000
_cell.length_b   1.000
_cell.length_c   1.000
_cell.angle_alpha   90.00
_cell.angle_beta   90.00
_cell.angle_gamma   90.00
#
_symmetry.space_group_name_H-M   'P 1'
#
loop_
_entity.id
_entity.type
_entity.pdbx_description
1 polymer ?
#
loop_
_entity_poly.entity_id
_entity_poly.type
_entity_poly.pdbx_seq_one_letter_code
_entity_poly.pdbx_strand_id
1 'polypeptide(L)'
;MIKMLTQERVLAAKKVQNLSNYSIVVLFFALAVWVVVPIVGIFPLLLSVQLNLLKPGKKSKSEIFLNNLLLILVVFTVSVFFSSVSVKLDLIGYIADYQQLDRLTPFEAAESYGAGFEFIIYLLAYPVYYLTNGAAYAFLFNHALIINTLVVFVISKRLSAKYYPILLMLVFSTPAYYFQMQVMRHALSNTFLMAAIATIESSGISFFVFSFLSAFSHFSNFIYVAILVFLRIITKPQISFLKIFNLKNIKIRKNKKTNRMLAISILGLIFIVALLGFSMGTSFLNHIISFVQGLGFSDIARSVETRSIYYEKYNEGGDLRNIFTIYCLFIGIGGLISILDKQNISTQKLALTIIFLIQFIVYVFVVTTGFAGRACYLLFSMNGIFYALIIESKLTKIKILNVMVFSFVGLIFMHYIRNFLIQLAQGWLMGEEHIFFGGQPLQMNLFDYIKFFIDATPID
;
A
#
# COMPACT_ATOMS: atom_id res chain seq x y z
N MET A 1 -37.36 -16.33 18.61
CA MET A 1 -36.33 -15.70 17.74
C MET A 1 -35.45 -14.68 18.48
N ILE A 2 -36.01 -13.67 19.17
CA ILE A 2 -35.22 -12.65 19.92
C ILE A 2 -34.38 -13.23 21.07
N LYS A 3 -34.91 -14.22 21.82
CA LYS A 3 -34.17 -14.96 22.88
C LYS A 3 -32.99 -15.81 22.35
N MET A 4 -33.11 -16.37 21.15
CA MET A 4 -32.04 -17.14 20.51
C MET A 4 -30.87 -16.24 20.06
N LEU A 5 -31.19 -15.08 19.47
CA LEU A 5 -30.21 -14.06 19.08
C LEU A 5 -29.44 -13.48 20.27
N THR A 6 -30.06 -13.44 21.46
CA THR A 6 -29.41 -13.00 22.69
C THR A 6 -28.48 -14.08 23.26
N GLN A 7 -28.89 -15.35 23.27
CA GLN A 7 -28.02 -16.46 23.68
C GLN A 7 -26.80 -16.63 22.77
N GLU A 8 -26.95 -16.54 21.44
CA GLU A 8 -25.81 -16.61 20.50
C GLU A 8 -24.80 -15.48 20.73
N ARG A 9 -25.29 -14.25 20.97
CA ARG A 9 -24.44 -13.10 21.27
C ARG A 9 -23.70 -13.25 22.60
N VAL A 10 -24.38 -13.77 23.63
CA VAL A 10 -23.76 -14.06 24.93
C VAL A 10 -22.71 -15.16 24.81
N LEU A 11 -22.98 -16.21 24.02
CA LEU A 11 -22.01 -17.29 23.78
C LEU A 11 -20.79 -16.80 22.98
N ALA A 12 -21.00 -15.97 21.96
CA ALA A 12 -19.92 -15.35 21.20
C ALA A 12 -19.08 -14.40 22.07
N ALA A 13 -19.71 -13.60 22.93
CA ALA A 13 -19.01 -12.74 23.88
C ALA A 13 -18.18 -13.55 24.88
N LYS A 14 -18.72 -14.66 25.41
CA LYS A 14 -18.01 -15.56 26.32
C LYS A 14 -16.81 -16.25 25.65
N LYS A 15 -16.94 -16.66 24.37
CA LYS A 15 -15.83 -17.21 23.57
C LYS A 15 -14.73 -16.17 23.33
N VAL A 16 -15.08 -14.93 22.98
CA VAL A 16 -14.13 -13.83 22.79
C VAL A 16 -13.42 -13.47 24.09
N GLN A 17 -14.14 -13.49 25.23
CA GLN A 17 -13.57 -13.24 26.55
C GLN A 17 -12.56 -14.33 26.95
N ASN A 18 -12.87 -15.60 26.70
CA ASN A 18 -11.94 -16.71 26.93
C ASN A 18 -10.66 -16.58 26.09
N LEU A 19 -10.76 -16.24 24.80
CA LEU A 19 -9.60 -15.99 23.93
C LEU A 19 -8.75 -14.81 24.43
N SER A 20 -9.41 -13.78 24.97
CA SER A 20 -8.71 -12.61 25.48
C SER A 20 -7.96 -12.83 26.79
N ASN A 21 -8.35 -13.83 27.59
CA ASN A 21 -7.62 -14.20 28.81
C ASN A 21 -6.21 -14.75 28.50
N TYR A 22 -6.01 -15.28 27.29
CA TYR A 22 -4.70 -15.71 26.81
C TYR A 22 -3.85 -14.57 26.22
N SER A 23 -4.33 -13.31 26.22
CA SER A 23 -3.61 -12.20 25.58
C SER A 23 -2.23 -11.98 26.18
N ILE A 24 -2.07 -12.19 27.49
CA ILE A 24 -0.79 -12.05 28.20
C ILE A 24 0.16 -13.18 27.81
N VAL A 25 -0.33 -14.42 27.75
CA VAL A 25 0.46 -15.58 27.31
C VAL A 25 0.94 -15.40 25.87
N VAL A 26 0.05 -14.95 24.98
CA VAL A 26 0.38 -14.64 23.59
C VAL A 26 1.39 -13.50 23.50
N LEU A 27 1.29 -12.48 24.35
CA LEU A 27 2.27 -11.39 24.41
C LEU A 27 3.66 -11.87 24.83
N PHE A 28 3.75 -12.70 25.88
CA PHE A 28 5.03 -13.26 26.31
C PHE A 28 5.66 -14.13 25.22
N PHE A 29 4.87 -15.00 24.60
CA PHE A 29 5.31 -15.77 23.44
C PHE A 29 5.76 -14.87 22.28
N ALA A 30 5.00 -13.81 21.99
CA ALA A 30 5.33 -12.87 20.93
C ALA A 30 6.67 -12.17 21.18
N LEU A 31 6.91 -11.71 22.40
CA LEU A 31 8.18 -11.08 22.79
C LEU A 31 9.34 -12.08 22.73
N ALA A 32 9.13 -13.33 23.17
CA ALA A 32 10.16 -14.36 23.09
C ALA A 32 10.54 -14.65 21.63
N VAL A 33 9.56 -14.85 20.74
CA VAL A 33 9.83 -15.04 19.30
C VAL A 33 10.49 -13.80 18.71
N TRP A 34 10.07 -12.59 19.08
CA TRP A 34 10.68 -11.36 18.58
C TRP A 34 12.13 -11.18 19.05
N VAL A 35 12.49 -11.60 20.26
CA VAL A 35 13.88 -11.56 20.72
C VAL A 35 14.75 -12.53 19.93
N VAL A 36 14.25 -13.73 19.62
CA VAL A 36 15.01 -14.78 18.92
C VAL A 36 15.07 -14.55 17.41
N VAL A 37 13.95 -14.17 16.78
CA VAL A 37 13.83 -13.88 15.34
C VAL A 37 12.90 -12.68 15.13
N PRO A 38 13.42 -11.44 15.20
CA PRO A 38 12.60 -10.22 15.19
C PRO A 38 11.61 -10.13 14.03
N ILE A 39 12.05 -10.44 12.80
CA ILE A 39 11.19 -10.34 11.61
C ILE A 39 10.01 -11.32 11.63
N VAL A 40 10.18 -12.50 12.22
CA VAL A 40 9.08 -13.47 12.42
C VAL A 40 8.22 -13.06 13.63
N GLY A 41 8.84 -12.49 14.66
CA GLY A 41 8.17 -12.00 15.86
C GLY A 41 7.12 -10.92 15.62
N ILE A 42 7.16 -10.19 14.50
CA ILE A 42 6.14 -9.19 14.17
C ILE A 42 4.73 -9.79 14.10
N PHE A 43 4.57 -11.03 13.63
CA PHE A 43 3.26 -11.67 13.48
C PHE A 43 2.60 -11.98 14.83
N PRO A 44 3.23 -12.67 15.79
CA PRO A 44 2.63 -12.87 17.10
C PRO A 44 2.48 -11.55 17.89
N LEU A 45 3.33 -10.54 17.67
CA LEU A 45 3.13 -9.19 18.24
C LEU A 45 1.83 -8.56 17.72
N LEU A 46 1.61 -8.58 16.40
CA LEU A 46 0.37 -8.10 15.78
C LEU A 46 -0.85 -8.92 16.22
N LEU A 47 -0.71 -10.23 16.41
CA LEU A 47 -1.77 -11.08 16.96
C LEU A 47 -2.14 -10.67 18.39
N SER A 48 -1.14 -10.35 19.24
CA SER A 48 -1.39 -9.84 20.59
C SER A 48 -2.20 -8.53 20.56
N VAL A 49 -1.83 -7.60 19.67
CA VAL A 49 -2.61 -6.37 19.44
C VAL A 49 -4.03 -6.70 18.98
N GLN A 50 -4.21 -7.65 18.05
CA GLN A 50 -5.53 -8.06 17.57
C GLN A 50 -6.40 -8.62 18.70
N LEU A 51 -5.87 -9.51 19.54
CA LEU A 51 -6.60 -10.09 20.67
C LEU A 51 -7.01 -9.00 21.66
N ASN A 52 -6.12 -8.05 21.92
CA ASN A 52 -6.43 -6.92 22.78
C ASN A 52 -7.56 -6.07 22.19
N LEU A 53 -7.55 -5.78 20.87
CA LEU A 53 -8.64 -5.04 20.21
C LEU A 53 -9.98 -5.77 20.27
N LEU A 54 -9.99 -7.11 20.22
CA LEU A 54 -11.21 -7.92 20.27
C LEU A 54 -11.86 -8.00 21.66
N LYS A 55 -11.16 -7.65 22.75
CA LYS A 55 -11.75 -7.64 24.11
C LYS A 55 -13.05 -6.80 24.15
N PRO A 56 -14.14 -7.30 24.76
CA PRO A 56 -15.34 -6.50 24.95
C PRO A 56 -15.07 -5.33 25.92
N GLY A 57 -15.70 -4.17 25.68
CA GLY A 57 -15.59 -2.99 26.56
C GLY A 57 -14.58 -1.93 26.09
N LYS A 58 -14.50 -0.83 26.85
CA LYS A 58 -13.52 0.25 26.62
C LYS A 58 -12.13 -0.23 27.06
N LYS A 59 -11.13 0.03 26.22
CA LYS A 59 -9.73 -0.28 26.55
C LYS A 59 -9.21 0.69 27.60
N SER A 60 -8.41 0.19 28.52
CA SER A 60 -7.68 1.03 29.47
C SER A 60 -6.58 1.84 28.76
N LYS A 61 -6.14 2.94 29.39
CA LYS A 61 -5.01 3.75 28.86
C LYS A 61 -3.73 2.91 28.72
N SER A 62 -3.47 2.02 29.67
CA SER A 62 -2.32 1.11 29.65
C SER A 62 -2.39 0.14 28.46
N GLU A 63 -3.56 -0.44 28.16
CA GLU A 63 -3.72 -1.31 27.00
C GLU A 63 -3.51 -0.57 25.67
N ILE A 64 -3.96 0.69 25.57
CA ILE A 64 -3.75 1.52 24.38
C ILE A 64 -2.26 1.83 24.22
N PHE A 65 -1.59 2.21 25.31
CA PHE A 65 -0.16 2.48 25.32
C PHE A 65 0.64 1.24 24.89
N LEU A 66 0.35 0.08 25.48
CA LEU A 66 0.98 -1.18 25.14
C LEU A 66 0.80 -1.53 23.67
N ASN A 67 -0.42 -1.42 23.13
CA ASN A 67 -0.65 -1.67 21.70
C ASN A 67 0.20 -0.74 20.82
N ASN A 68 0.30 0.55 21.16
CA ASN A 68 1.12 1.48 20.39
C ASN A 68 2.61 1.15 20.50
N LEU A 69 3.10 0.75 21.68
CA LEU A 69 4.48 0.30 21.87
C LEU A 69 4.78 -0.93 20.99
N LEU A 70 3.91 -1.93 20.97
CA LEU A 70 4.07 -3.12 20.11
C LEU A 70 4.09 -2.74 18.63
N LEU A 71 3.26 -1.79 18.21
CA LEU A 71 3.27 -1.29 16.83
C LEU A 71 4.54 -0.51 16.49
N ILE A 72 5.11 0.25 17.44
CA ILE A 72 6.40 0.92 17.27
C ILE A 72 7.50 -0.14 17.08
N LEU A 73 7.50 -1.22 17.88
CA LEU A 73 8.45 -2.32 17.71
C LEU A 73 8.32 -2.98 16.33
N VAL A 74 7.09 -3.21 15.86
CA VAL A 74 6.85 -3.73 14.50
C VAL A 74 7.41 -2.78 13.44
N VAL A 75 7.11 -1.48 13.52
CA VAL A 75 7.62 -0.49 12.56
C VAL A 75 9.14 -0.48 12.54
N PHE A 76 9.78 -0.41 13.72
CA PHE A 76 11.23 -0.39 13.83
C PHE A 76 11.87 -1.65 13.24
N THR A 77 11.36 -2.82 13.63
CA THR A 77 11.88 -4.13 13.17
C THR A 77 11.79 -4.25 11.65
N VAL A 78 10.64 -3.91 11.08
CA VAL A 78 10.42 -3.97 9.64
C VAL A 78 11.33 -2.96 8.94
N SER A 79 11.48 -1.73 9.45
CA SER A 79 12.38 -0.73 8.86
C SER A 79 13.85 -1.11 8.86
N VAL A 80 14.37 -1.67 9.97
CA VAL A 80 15.76 -2.19 10.02
C VAL A 80 15.94 -3.34 9.02
N PHE A 81 14.94 -4.24 8.93
CA PHE A 81 14.99 -5.31 7.94
C PHE A 81 15.02 -4.77 6.51
N PHE A 82 14.21 -3.75 6.21
CA PHE A 82 14.17 -3.09 4.91
C PHE A 82 15.46 -2.36 4.52
N SER A 83 16.14 -1.73 5.47
CA SER A 83 17.39 -1.01 5.19
C SER A 83 18.60 -1.92 5.00
N SER A 84 18.47 -3.22 5.28
CA SER A 84 19.53 -4.22 5.08
C SER A 84 19.60 -4.80 3.67
N VAL A 85 18.73 -4.35 2.75
CA VAL A 85 18.65 -4.85 1.36
C VAL A 85 19.86 -4.43 0.53
N SER A 86 20.14 -5.23 -0.48
CA SER A 86 21.21 -5.00 -1.43
C SER A 86 20.86 -3.87 -2.37
N VAL A 87 21.87 -3.03 -2.63
CA VAL A 87 21.73 -1.88 -3.51
C VAL A 87 21.78 -2.37 -4.95
N LYS A 88 20.63 -2.38 -5.63
CA LYS A 88 20.47 -2.82 -7.02
C LYS A 88 19.48 -1.91 -7.77
N LEU A 89 19.33 -2.10 -9.07
CA LEU A 89 18.30 -1.41 -9.89
C LEU A 89 18.31 0.12 -9.68
N ASP A 90 17.13 0.73 -9.53
CA ASP A 90 16.97 2.18 -9.36
C ASP A 90 17.56 2.68 -8.02
N LEU A 91 17.78 1.78 -7.04
CA LEU A 91 18.34 2.11 -5.73
C LEU A 91 19.79 2.60 -5.80
N ILE A 92 20.58 2.12 -6.78
CA ILE A 92 21.95 2.60 -7.04
C ILE A 92 21.91 4.10 -7.34
N GLY A 93 21.01 4.50 -8.25
CA GLY A 93 20.82 5.90 -8.62
C GLY A 93 20.37 6.74 -7.43
N TYR A 94 19.37 6.27 -6.66
CA TYR A 94 18.86 7.02 -5.52
C TYR A 94 19.90 7.26 -4.42
N ILE A 95 20.78 6.29 -4.14
CA ILE A 95 21.86 6.48 -3.17
C ILE A 95 22.91 7.45 -3.71
N ALA A 96 23.28 7.34 -4.99
CA ALA A 96 24.23 8.25 -5.62
C ALA A 96 23.71 9.70 -5.60
N ASP A 97 22.43 9.91 -5.94
CA ASP A 97 21.78 11.23 -5.88
C ASP A 97 21.77 11.77 -4.45
N TYR A 98 21.43 10.92 -3.46
CA TYR A 98 21.40 11.28 -2.05
C TYR A 98 22.76 11.73 -1.53
N GLN A 99 23.82 11.03 -1.89
CA GLN A 99 25.19 11.33 -1.46
C GLN A 99 25.76 12.63 -2.07
N GLN A 100 25.06 13.24 -3.04
CA GLN A 100 25.43 14.50 -3.67
C GLN A 100 24.52 15.68 -3.24
N LEU A 101 23.65 15.48 -2.22
CA LEU A 101 22.73 16.51 -1.74
C LEU A 101 23.41 17.66 -0.96
N ASP A 102 24.71 17.58 -0.66
CA ASP A 102 25.47 18.70 -0.08
C ASP A 102 25.54 19.93 -1.01
N ARG A 103 25.38 19.71 -2.32
CA ARG A 103 25.64 20.72 -3.36
C ARG A 103 24.39 21.33 -3.97
N LEU A 104 23.22 20.76 -3.71
CA LEU A 104 21.96 21.12 -4.37
C LEU A 104 20.82 21.19 -3.36
N THR A 105 19.95 22.17 -3.50
CA THR A 105 18.67 22.18 -2.80
C THR A 105 17.77 21.03 -3.27
N PRO A 106 16.76 20.60 -2.49
CA PRO A 106 15.83 19.54 -2.91
C PRO A 106 15.13 19.79 -4.25
N PHE A 107 14.92 21.06 -4.62
CA PHE A 107 14.31 21.44 -5.90
C PHE A 107 15.30 21.34 -7.05
N GLU A 108 16.54 21.81 -6.87
CA GLU A 108 17.61 21.67 -7.86
C GLU A 108 18.00 20.20 -8.08
N ALA A 109 17.98 19.39 -7.02
CA ALA A 109 18.18 17.94 -7.12
C ALA A 109 17.04 17.26 -7.92
N ALA A 110 15.80 17.77 -7.80
CA ALA A 110 14.68 17.28 -8.60
C ALA A 110 14.81 17.63 -10.08
N GLU A 111 15.37 18.79 -10.41
CA GLU A 111 15.68 19.19 -11.79
C GLU A 111 16.86 18.41 -12.36
N SER A 112 17.90 18.17 -11.55
CA SER A 112 19.15 17.56 -12.00
C SER A 112 19.10 16.03 -12.11
N TYR A 113 18.43 15.38 -11.16
CA TYR A 113 18.41 13.91 -11.02
C TYR A 113 16.99 13.32 -11.09
N GLY A 114 15.97 14.17 -11.12
CA GLY A 114 14.57 13.80 -11.26
C GLY A 114 13.98 14.20 -12.60
N ALA A 115 12.67 14.07 -12.71
CA ALA A 115 11.91 14.60 -13.85
C ALA A 115 11.50 16.09 -13.62
N GLY A 116 12.24 16.83 -12.80
CA GLY A 116 11.96 18.24 -12.44
C GLY A 116 10.91 18.45 -11.35
N PHE A 117 9.85 17.63 -11.31
CA PHE A 117 8.75 17.81 -10.34
C PHE A 117 8.79 16.83 -9.15
N GLU A 118 9.73 15.89 -9.11
CA GLU A 118 9.81 14.81 -8.11
C GLU A 118 10.61 15.20 -6.84
N PHE A 119 10.36 16.38 -6.29
CA PHE A 119 11.18 16.94 -5.22
C PHE A 119 10.93 16.34 -3.82
N ILE A 120 9.82 15.61 -3.62
CA ILE A 120 9.43 15.14 -2.28
C ILE A 120 10.43 14.14 -1.69
N ILE A 121 11.00 13.25 -2.49
CA ILE A 121 12.00 12.29 -1.99
C ILE A 121 13.24 13.01 -1.47
N TYR A 122 13.73 14.01 -2.21
CA TYR A 122 14.89 14.82 -1.83
C TYR A 122 14.58 15.70 -0.62
N LEU A 123 13.38 16.29 -0.57
CA LEU A 123 12.95 17.11 0.57
C LEU A 123 12.96 16.30 1.89
N LEU A 124 12.56 15.03 1.83
CA LEU A 124 12.58 14.13 2.98
C LEU A 124 13.97 13.58 3.30
N ALA A 125 14.84 13.46 2.28
CA ALA A 125 16.20 12.98 2.44
C ALA A 125 17.15 14.07 2.98
N TYR A 126 16.89 15.33 2.65
CA TYR A 126 17.78 16.46 2.94
C TYR A 126 18.11 16.61 4.45
N PRO A 127 17.14 16.60 5.39
CA PRO A 127 17.48 16.67 6.81
C PRO A 127 18.31 15.46 7.27
N VAL A 128 18.03 14.27 6.73
CA VAL A 128 18.78 13.06 7.06
C VAL A 128 20.21 13.16 6.59
N TYR A 129 20.43 13.69 5.38
CA TYR A 129 21.76 13.96 4.84
C TYR A 129 22.61 14.76 5.83
N TYR A 130 22.14 15.92 6.28
CA TYR A 130 22.88 16.78 7.20
C TYR A 130 23.06 16.18 8.59
N LEU A 131 22.09 15.41 9.08
CA LEU A 131 22.18 14.77 10.40
C LEU A 131 23.11 13.56 10.43
N THR A 132 23.41 12.95 9.28
CA THR A 132 24.13 11.68 9.20
C THR A 132 25.31 11.70 8.23
N ASN A 133 25.72 12.89 7.79
CA ASN A 133 26.82 13.12 6.86
C ASN A 133 26.72 12.25 5.59
N GLY A 134 25.52 12.14 5.02
CA GLY A 134 25.28 11.36 3.80
C GLY A 134 25.34 9.84 3.95
N ALA A 135 25.16 9.29 5.16
CA ALA A 135 25.11 7.84 5.38
C ALA A 135 23.97 7.17 4.59
N ALA A 136 24.33 6.31 3.62
CA ALA A 136 23.37 5.62 2.77
C ALA A 136 22.35 4.78 3.58
N TYR A 137 22.81 4.13 4.65
CA TYR A 137 21.93 3.38 5.55
C TYR A 137 20.85 4.27 6.18
N ALA A 138 21.21 5.46 6.67
CA ALA A 138 20.27 6.38 7.29
C ALA A 138 19.18 6.83 6.30
N PHE A 139 19.55 7.04 5.04
CA PHE A 139 18.60 7.32 3.96
C PHE A 139 17.62 6.16 3.74
N LEU A 140 18.12 4.93 3.60
CA LEU A 140 17.29 3.74 3.42
C LEU A 140 16.37 3.50 4.61
N PHE A 141 16.92 3.60 5.83
CA PHE A 141 16.17 3.45 7.06
C PHE A 141 15.08 4.51 7.22
N ASN A 142 15.38 5.78 6.95
CA ASN A 142 14.40 6.86 7.00
C ASN A 142 13.26 6.64 5.99
N HIS A 143 13.59 6.22 4.77
CA HIS A 143 12.58 5.90 3.77
C HIS A 143 11.65 4.77 4.23
N ALA A 144 12.24 3.66 4.70
CA ALA A 144 11.47 2.54 5.25
C ALA A 144 10.62 2.98 6.45
N LEU A 145 11.18 3.81 7.34
CA LEU A 145 10.50 4.33 8.53
C LEU A 145 9.27 5.16 8.16
N ILE A 146 9.38 6.07 7.18
CA ILE A 146 8.26 6.88 6.70
C ILE A 146 7.14 5.97 6.16
N ILE A 147 7.49 5.03 5.28
CA ILE A 147 6.50 4.14 4.67
C ILE A 147 5.83 3.26 5.73
N ASN A 148 6.60 2.56 6.55
CA ASN A 148 6.09 1.64 7.58
C ASN A 148 5.25 2.37 8.62
N THR A 149 5.64 3.59 9.00
CA THR A 149 4.86 4.43 9.92
C THR A 149 3.51 4.80 9.33
N LEU A 150 3.47 5.24 8.06
CA LEU A 150 2.22 5.56 7.38
C LEU A 150 1.33 4.32 7.22
N VAL A 151 1.90 3.19 6.83
CA VAL A 151 1.17 1.91 6.67
C VAL A 151 0.53 1.48 7.99
N VAL A 152 1.29 1.53 9.10
CA VAL A 152 0.84 1.03 10.42
C VAL A 152 -0.09 2.01 11.13
N PHE A 153 0.29 3.28 11.22
CA PHE A 153 -0.42 4.26 12.07
C PHE A 153 -1.49 5.07 11.33
N VAL A 154 -1.37 5.26 10.02
CA VAL A 154 -2.30 6.08 9.24
C VAL A 154 -3.23 5.20 8.39
N ILE A 155 -2.66 4.41 7.49
CA ILE A 155 -3.42 3.70 6.46
C ILE A 155 -4.22 2.56 7.07
N SER A 156 -3.54 1.59 7.70
CA SER A 156 -4.22 0.37 8.19
C SER A 156 -5.25 0.66 9.28
N LYS A 157 -4.91 1.52 10.25
CA LYS A 157 -5.84 1.93 11.33
C LYS A 157 -7.09 2.65 10.82
N ARG A 158 -6.97 3.45 9.75
CA ARG A 158 -8.13 4.16 9.17
C ARG A 158 -8.94 3.31 8.19
N LEU A 159 -8.32 2.34 7.53
CA LEU A 159 -9.03 1.39 6.66
C LEU A 159 -9.79 0.34 7.47
N SER A 160 -9.25 -0.11 8.61
CA SER A 160 -9.92 -1.06 9.51
C SER A 160 -9.55 -0.82 10.97
N ALA A 161 -10.37 -0.04 11.70
CA ALA A 161 -10.09 0.25 13.10
C ALA A 161 -10.07 -0.99 14.00
N LYS A 162 -10.83 -2.04 13.66
CA LYS A 162 -10.97 -3.27 14.45
C LYS A 162 -9.99 -4.37 14.05
N TYR A 163 -9.58 -4.43 12.78
CA TYR A 163 -8.81 -5.53 12.22
C TYR A 163 -7.51 -5.07 11.53
N TYR A 164 -7.04 -3.84 11.79
CA TYR A 164 -5.77 -3.37 11.24
C TYR A 164 -4.57 -4.28 11.54
N PRO A 165 -4.45 -4.99 12.67
CA PRO A 165 -3.34 -5.93 12.86
C PRO A 165 -3.41 -7.11 11.88
N ILE A 166 -4.60 -7.65 11.58
CA ILE A 166 -4.76 -8.67 10.53
C ILE A 166 -4.34 -8.12 9.16
N LEU A 167 -4.75 -6.90 8.86
CA LEU A 167 -4.36 -6.23 7.62
C LEU A 167 -2.84 -6.07 7.51
N LEU A 168 -2.18 -5.68 8.61
CA LEU A 168 -0.73 -5.54 8.68
C LEU A 168 -0.01 -6.88 8.52
N MET A 169 -0.54 -7.95 9.13
CA MET A 169 0.03 -9.28 8.91
C MET A 169 -0.07 -9.70 7.43
N LEU A 170 -1.17 -9.39 6.74
CA LEU A 170 -1.28 -9.63 5.29
C LEU A 170 -0.26 -8.79 4.50
N VAL A 171 -0.13 -7.50 4.79
CA VAL A 171 0.86 -6.62 4.15
C VAL A 171 2.28 -7.15 4.34
N PHE A 172 2.72 -7.38 5.57
CA PHE A 172 4.09 -7.82 5.86
C PHE A 172 4.35 -9.28 5.46
N SER A 173 3.33 -10.12 5.30
CA SER A 173 3.53 -11.47 4.73
C SER A 173 3.68 -11.46 3.21
N THR A 174 3.47 -10.32 2.54
CA THR A 174 3.52 -10.26 1.08
C THR A 174 4.95 -9.95 0.61
N PRO A 175 5.62 -10.83 -0.16
CA PRO A 175 6.97 -10.58 -0.68
C PRO A 175 7.10 -9.28 -1.49
N ALA A 176 6.05 -8.96 -2.26
CA ALA A 176 5.94 -7.72 -3.03
C ALA A 176 6.15 -6.45 -2.19
N TYR A 177 5.76 -6.49 -0.91
CA TYR A 177 5.94 -5.37 0.00
C TYR A 177 7.43 -5.04 0.16
N TYR A 178 8.28 -6.07 0.15
CA TYR A 178 9.72 -5.94 0.33
C TYR A 178 10.44 -5.32 -0.86
N PHE A 179 9.83 -5.37 -2.04
CA PHE A 179 10.36 -4.71 -3.25
C PHE A 179 10.31 -3.18 -3.20
N GLN A 180 9.60 -2.59 -2.23
CA GLN A 180 9.40 -1.14 -2.16
C GLN A 180 10.71 -0.33 -2.06
N MET A 181 11.78 -0.91 -1.50
CA MET A 181 13.09 -0.24 -1.43
C MET A 181 13.79 -0.14 -2.78
N GLN A 182 13.52 -1.04 -3.71
CA GLN A 182 14.10 -1.00 -5.05
C GLN A 182 13.41 0.03 -5.95
N VAL A 183 12.20 0.46 -5.58
CA VAL A 183 11.37 1.42 -6.33
C VAL A 183 10.91 2.58 -5.43
N MET A 184 11.85 3.17 -4.68
CA MET A 184 11.60 4.15 -3.61
C MET A 184 10.64 5.27 -3.99
N ARG A 185 10.85 5.96 -5.13
CA ARG A 185 9.98 7.08 -5.55
C ARG A 185 8.53 6.62 -5.77
N HIS A 186 8.35 5.50 -6.46
CA HIS A 186 7.04 4.91 -6.68
C HIS A 186 6.40 4.43 -5.37
N ALA A 187 7.17 3.74 -4.52
CA ALA A 187 6.70 3.22 -3.25
C ALA A 187 6.23 4.34 -2.30
N LEU A 188 7.00 5.42 -2.20
CA LEU A 188 6.66 6.59 -1.41
C LEU A 188 5.40 7.28 -1.95
N SER A 189 5.36 7.52 -3.27
CA SER A 189 4.19 8.11 -3.93
C SER A 189 2.92 7.28 -3.71
N ASN A 190 3.02 5.95 -3.82
CA ASN A 190 1.92 5.01 -3.59
C ASN A 190 1.48 4.97 -2.12
N THR A 191 2.43 5.08 -1.19
CA THR A 191 2.12 5.16 0.24
C THR A 191 1.33 6.44 0.55
N PHE A 192 1.76 7.59 0.01
CA PHE A 192 1.01 8.84 0.15
C PHE A 192 -0.36 8.78 -0.52
N LEU A 193 -0.49 8.12 -1.69
CA LEU A 193 -1.78 7.89 -2.33
C LEU A 193 -2.72 7.08 -1.41
N MET A 194 -2.22 6.01 -0.80
CA MET A 194 -2.98 5.19 0.14
C MET A 194 -3.35 5.96 1.42
N ALA A 195 -2.47 6.84 1.91
CA ALA A 195 -2.77 7.74 3.02
C ALA A 195 -3.85 8.77 2.64
N ALA A 196 -3.85 9.27 1.40
CA ALA A 196 -4.90 10.14 0.88
C ALA A 196 -6.26 9.40 0.83
N ILE A 197 -6.30 8.16 0.34
CA ILE A 197 -7.51 7.32 0.38
C ILE A 197 -8.00 7.14 1.81
N ALA A 198 -7.11 6.79 2.74
CA ALA A 198 -7.44 6.57 4.15
C ALA A 198 -7.98 7.83 4.86
N THR A 199 -7.63 9.02 4.35
CA THR A 199 -8.04 10.31 4.91
C THR A 199 -9.10 11.04 4.09
N ILE A 200 -9.59 10.48 2.99
CA ILE A 200 -10.55 11.12 2.07
C ILE A 200 -11.85 11.57 2.76
N GLU A 201 -12.27 10.82 3.78
CA GLU A 201 -13.46 11.12 4.57
C GLU A 201 -13.18 12.00 5.79
N SER A 202 -11.91 12.25 6.12
CA SER A 202 -11.49 13.05 7.27
C SER A 202 -11.34 14.54 6.92
N SER A 203 -10.54 15.29 7.71
CA SER A 203 -10.34 16.73 7.53
C SER A 203 -9.83 17.07 6.12
N GLY A 204 -10.22 18.24 5.61
CA GLY A 204 -9.78 18.78 4.31
C GLY A 204 -8.27 18.63 4.10
N ILE A 205 -7.52 19.11 5.11
CA ILE A 205 -6.08 19.31 5.11
C ILE A 205 -5.31 18.01 4.90
N SER A 206 -5.54 16.99 5.74
CA SER A 206 -4.77 15.73 5.69
C SER A 206 -4.83 15.06 4.32
N PHE A 207 -6.02 14.99 3.72
CA PHE A 207 -6.22 14.45 2.37
C PHE A 207 -5.46 15.25 1.30
N PHE A 208 -5.49 16.59 1.35
CA PHE A 208 -4.83 17.41 0.34
C PHE A 208 -3.31 17.38 0.50
N VAL A 209 -2.81 17.36 1.73
CA VAL A 209 -1.38 17.16 2.01
C VAL A 209 -0.92 15.83 1.44
N PHE A 210 -1.60 14.71 1.72
CA PHE A 210 -1.20 13.42 1.17
C PHE A 210 -1.38 13.33 -0.36
N SER A 211 -2.41 13.96 -0.92
CA SER A 211 -2.59 14.07 -2.38
C SER A 211 -1.43 14.83 -3.03
N PHE A 212 -1.02 15.95 -2.43
CA PHE A 212 0.11 16.75 -2.88
C PHE A 212 1.42 15.95 -2.80
N LEU A 213 1.71 15.37 -1.62
CA LEU A 213 2.90 14.55 -1.42
C LEU A 213 2.97 13.39 -2.41
N SER A 214 1.84 12.75 -2.72
CA SER A 214 1.78 11.67 -3.71
C SER A 214 2.13 12.14 -5.11
N ALA A 215 1.47 13.19 -5.61
CA ALA A 215 1.67 13.74 -6.95
C ALA A 215 3.12 14.19 -7.18
N PHE A 216 3.70 14.90 -6.22
CA PHE A 216 5.07 15.42 -6.31
C PHE A 216 6.16 14.42 -5.87
N SER A 217 5.79 13.20 -5.46
CA SER A 217 6.76 12.12 -5.25
C SER A 217 7.04 11.33 -6.53
N HIS A 218 6.05 11.17 -7.41
CA HIS A 218 6.20 10.48 -8.69
C HIS A 218 5.02 10.76 -9.63
N PHE A 219 5.28 11.01 -10.93
CA PHE A 219 4.22 11.46 -11.85
C PHE A 219 3.10 10.45 -12.07
N SER A 220 3.41 9.16 -11.97
CA SER A 220 2.44 8.08 -12.21
C SER A 220 1.18 8.22 -11.37
N ASN A 221 1.26 8.93 -10.24
CA ASN A 221 0.16 9.06 -9.31
C ASN A 221 -0.75 10.28 -9.55
N PHE A 222 -0.41 11.17 -10.49
CA PHE A 222 -1.25 12.33 -10.81
C PHE A 222 -2.68 11.93 -11.22
N ILE A 223 -2.82 10.92 -12.07
CA ILE A 223 -4.15 10.46 -12.51
C ILE A 223 -4.97 9.91 -11.33
N TYR A 224 -4.34 9.15 -10.45
CA TYR A 224 -4.98 8.60 -9.26
C TYR A 224 -5.37 9.71 -8.27
N VAL A 225 -4.50 10.71 -8.07
CA VAL A 225 -4.80 11.90 -7.26
C VAL A 225 -5.97 12.69 -7.83
N ALA A 226 -6.01 12.91 -9.15
CA ALA A 226 -7.12 13.61 -9.81
C ALA A 226 -8.45 12.88 -9.58
N ILE A 227 -8.46 11.55 -9.69
CA ILE A 227 -9.63 10.72 -9.37
C ILE A 227 -10.06 10.88 -7.91
N LEU A 228 -9.12 10.86 -6.95
CA LEU A 228 -9.43 11.04 -5.54
C LEU A 228 -10.03 12.42 -5.25
N VAL A 229 -9.47 13.47 -5.83
CA VAL A 229 -9.97 14.85 -5.70
C VAL A 229 -11.40 14.94 -6.25
N PHE A 230 -11.63 14.40 -7.45
CA PHE A 230 -12.94 14.32 -8.08
C PHE A 230 -13.97 13.58 -7.21
N LEU A 231 -13.61 12.38 -6.72
CA LEU A 231 -14.46 11.59 -5.83
C LEU A 231 -14.81 12.34 -4.54
N ARG A 232 -13.84 13.05 -3.96
CA ARG A 232 -14.07 13.82 -2.75
C ARG A 232 -15.05 14.97 -3.00
N ILE A 233 -14.88 15.71 -4.11
CA ILE A 233 -15.77 16.82 -4.49
C ILE A 233 -17.21 16.32 -4.68
N ILE A 234 -17.39 15.20 -5.38
CA ILE A 234 -18.72 14.64 -5.69
C ILE A 234 -19.42 14.04 -4.47
N THR A 235 -18.67 13.37 -3.60
CA THR A 235 -19.25 12.67 -2.43
C THR A 235 -19.36 13.55 -1.18
N LYS A 236 -18.54 14.60 -1.07
CA LYS A 236 -18.58 15.60 0.01
C LYS A 236 -18.46 17.03 -0.57
N PRO A 237 -19.51 17.55 -1.24
CA PRO A 237 -19.48 18.88 -1.86
C PRO A 237 -19.40 20.06 -0.87
N GLN A 238 -19.34 19.82 0.44
CA GLN A 238 -19.28 20.86 1.49
C GLN A 238 -17.87 21.44 1.72
N ILE A 239 -16.96 21.39 0.75
CA ILE A 239 -15.62 21.96 0.92
C ILE A 239 -15.66 23.46 0.59
N SER A 240 -15.22 24.26 1.56
CA SER A 240 -14.94 25.71 1.46
C SER A 240 -14.06 26.12 0.27
N PHE A 241 -13.38 25.18 -0.39
CA PHE A 241 -12.47 25.40 -1.51
C PHE A 241 -13.19 25.85 -2.79
N LEU A 242 -14.45 25.45 -2.99
CA LEU A 242 -15.28 25.99 -4.08
C LEU A 242 -15.58 27.50 -3.90
N LYS A 243 -15.42 28.04 -2.68
CA LYS A 243 -15.44 29.50 -2.45
C LYS A 243 -14.14 30.17 -2.88
N ILE A 244 -12.99 29.49 -2.78
CA ILE A 244 -11.67 30.03 -3.16
C ILE A 244 -11.57 30.18 -4.68
N PHE A 245 -12.05 29.20 -5.44
CA PHE A 245 -12.05 29.24 -6.92
C PHE A 245 -13.31 29.90 -7.52
N ASN A 246 -14.15 30.53 -6.70
CA ASN A 246 -15.39 31.19 -7.13
C ASN A 246 -16.33 30.29 -7.99
N LEU A 247 -16.23 28.96 -7.85
CA LEU A 247 -17.03 27.96 -8.57
C LEU A 247 -18.43 27.79 -7.95
N LYS A 248 -19.07 28.90 -7.59
CA LYS A 248 -20.41 28.93 -6.95
C LYS A 248 -21.52 28.33 -7.82
N ASN A 249 -21.30 28.22 -9.14
CA ASN A 249 -22.33 27.87 -10.12
C ASN A 249 -22.40 26.38 -10.47
N ILE A 250 -21.50 25.53 -9.97
CA ILE A 250 -21.63 24.08 -10.18
C ILE A 250 -22.68 23.56 -9.18
N LYS A 251 -23.96 23.59 -9.58
CA LYS A 251 -25.07 22.95 -8.87
C LYS A 251 -24.94 21.43 -8.96
N ILE A 252 -23.99 20.84 -8.23
CA ILE A 252 -23.97 19.39 -8.02
C ILE A 252 -25.23 19.07 -7.20
N ARG A 253 -26.23 18.45 -7.84
CA ARG A 253 -27.49 18.03 -7.20
C ARG A 253 -27.17 17.31 -5.89
N LYS A 254 -27.71 17.79 -4.77
CA LYS A 254 -27.42 17.32 -3.40
C LYS A 254 -27.83 15.86 -3.10
N ASN A 255 -28.31 15.12 -4.10
CA ASN A 255 -28.74 13.76 -3.87
C ASN A 255 -27.52 12.83 -3.85
N LYS A 256 -27.02 12.53 -2.65
CA LYS A 256 -25.84 11.68 -2.37
C LYS A 256 -25.89 10.34 -3.11
N LYS A 257 -27.10 9.81 -3.36
CA LYS A 257 -27.34 8.59 -4.12
C LYS A 257 -27.09 8.77 -5.63
N THR A 258 -27.55 9.88 -6.22
CA THR A 258 -27.39 10.21 -7.65
C THR A 258 -25.93 10.50 -8.01
N ASN A 259 -25.22 11.26 -7.18
CA ASN A 259 -23.80 11.57 -7.40
C ASN A 259 -22.90 10.33 -7.30
N ARG A 260 -23.27 9.39 -6.41
CA ARG A 260 -22.57 8.11 -6.26
C ARG A 260 -22.89 7.15 -7.41
N MET A 261 -24.13 7.13 -7.89
CA MET A 261 -24.49 6.41 -9.11
C MET A 261 -23.78 6.99 -10.34
N LEU A 262 -23.62 8.31 -10.42
CA LEU A 262 -22.87 8.98 -11.49
C LEU A 262 -21.38 8.61 -11.47
N ALA A 263 -20.75 8.54 -10.30
CA ALA A 263 -19.40 8.01 -10.17
C ALA A 263 -19.31 6.54 -10.64
N ILE A 264 -20.26 5.68 -10.23
CA ILE A 264 -20.36 4.28 -10.67
C ILE A 264 -20.59 4.17 -12.19
N SER A 265 -21.40 5.06 -12.77
CA SER A 265 -21.69 5.08 -14.22
C SER A 265 -20.48 5.55 -15.03
N ILE A 266 -19.75 6.59 -14.57
CA ILE A 266 -18.50 7.02 -15.18
C ILE A 266 -17.45 5.90 -15.10
N LEU A 267 -17.43 5.12 -14.01
CA LEU A 267 -16.56 3.96 -13.88
C LEU A 267 -16.93 2.82 -14.80
N GLY A 268 -18.23 2.52 -14.94
CA GLY A 268 -18.73 1.59 -15.93
C GLY A 268 -18.31 2.00 -17.34
N LEU A 269 -18.38 3.29 -17.64
CA LEU A 269 -17.93 3.84 -18.92
C LEU A 269 -16.41 3.69 -19.12
N ILE A 270 -15.59 4.06 -18.13
CA ILE A 270 -14.12 3.89 -18.19
C ILE A 270 -13.76 2.41 -18.37
N PHE A 271 -14.43 1.51 -17.66
CA PHE A 271 -14.23 0.06 -17.78
C PHE A 271 -14.63 -0.47 -19.17
N ILE A 272 -15.75 -0.01 -19.73
CA ILE A 272 -16.19 -0.36 -21.09
C ILE A 272 -15.20 0.17 -22.12
N VAL A 273 -14.75 1.43 -22.01
CA VAL A 273 -13.76 2.02 -22.92
C VAL A 273 -12.44 1.26 -22.86
N ALA A 274 -11.99 0.86 -21.67
CA ALA A 274 -10.81 0.03 -21.50
C ALA A 274 -10.98 -1.38 -22.10
N LEU A 275 -12.14 -2.02 -21.94
CA LEU A 275 -12.48 -3.31 -22.55
C LEU A 275 -12.57 -3.23 -24.08
N LEU A 276 -13.08 -2.13 -24.61
CA LEU A 276 -13.12 -1.88 -26.06
C LEU A 276 -11.70 -1.68 -26.61
N GLY A 277 -10.86 -0.89 -25.93
CA GLY A 277 -9.43 -0.78 -26.27
C GLY A 277 -8.71 -2.14 -26.21
N PHE A 278 -9.05 -2.98 -25.24
CA PHE A 278 -8.55 -4.36 -25.12
C PHE A 278 -8.97 -5.26 -26.30
N SER A 279 -10.22 -5.17 -26.75
CA SER A 279 -10.70 -5.95 -27.90
C SER A 279 -10.04 -5.59 -29.24
N MET A 280 -9.46 -4.39 -29.33
CA MET A 280 -8.83 -3.87 -30.55
C MET A 280 -7.30 -4.14 -30.63
N GLY A 281 -6.66 -4.61 -29.54
CA GLY A 281 -5.25 -5.02 -29.55
C GLY A 281 -4.25 -3.87 -29.81
N THR A 282 -3.02 -4.22 -30.20
CA THR A 282 -1.90 -3.27 -30.45
C THR A 282 -2.17 -2.25 -31.55
N SER A 283 -3.14 -2.50 -32.43
CA SER A 283 -3.59 -1.52 -33.44
C SER A 283 -4.15 -0.22 -32.83
N PHE A 284 -4.73 -0.31 -31.63
CA PHE A 284 -5.25 0.86 -30.89
C PHE A 284 -4.14 1.75 -30.32
N LEU A 285 -2.98 1.16 -29.98
CA LEU A 285 -1.80 1.92 -29.53
C LEU A 285 -1.33 2.88 -30.62
N ASN A 286 -1.35 2.46 -31.89
CA ASN A 286 -0.97 3.32 -33.01
C ASN A 286 -1.87 4.56 -33.11
N HIS A 287 -3.16 4.43 -32.80
CA HIS A 287 -4.10 5.55 -32.80
C HIS A 287 -3.89 6.50 -31.62
N ILE A 288 -3.60 5.97 -30.43
CA ILE A 288 -3.22 6.80 -29.27
C ILE A 288 -1.89 7.51 -29.53
N ILE A 289 -0.89 6.80 -30.05
CA ILE A 289 0.42 7.35 -30.39
C ILE A 289 0.25 8.46 -31.43
N SER A 290 -0.52 8.24 -32.50
CA SER A 290 -0.79 9.26 -33.51
C SER A 290 -1.56 10.46 -32.95
N PHE A 291 -2.48 10.23 -32.01
CA PHE A 291 -3.24 11.29 -31.36
C PHE A 291 -2.35 12.15 -30.44
N VAL A 292 -1.49 11.51 -29.63
CA VAL A 292 -0.53 12.18 -28.75
C VAL A 292 0.53 12.94 -29.55
N GLN A 293 1.00 12.37 -30.67
CA GLN A 293 1.85 13.06 -31.63
C GLN A 293 1.15 14.28 -32.25
N GLY A 294 -0.13 14.14 -32.62
CA GLY A 294 -0.97 15.23 -33.13
C GLY A 294 -1.21 16.35 -32.11
N LEU A 295 -1.08 16.08 -30.81
CA LEU A 295 -1.16 17.07 -29.73
C LEU A 295 0.17 17.77 -29.42
N GLY A 296 1.25 17.50 -30.18
CA GLY A 296 2.56 18.13 -30.01
C GLY A 296 3.46 17.49 -28.94
N PHE A 297 3.11 16.29 -28.45
CA PHE A 297 3.89 15.54 -27.46
C PHE A 297 4.73 14.42 -28.10
N SER A 298 5.40 14.72 -29.21
CA SER A 298 6.14 13.74 -30.03
C SER A 298 7.27 13.04 -29.28
N ASP A 299 7.94 13.74 -28.35
CA ASP A 299 9.05 13.16 -27.56
C ASP A 299 8.55 12.12 -26.53
N ILE A 300 7.36 12.34 -25.98
CA ILE A 300 6.70 11.38 -25.09
C ILE A 300 6.32 10.13 -25.89
N ALA A 301 5.70 10.30 -27.06
CA ALA A 301 5.31 9.22 -27.95
C ALA A 301 6.51 8.38 -28.42
N ARG A 302 7.64 9.02 -28.75
CA ARG A 302 8.88 8.34 -29.14
C ARG A 302 9.54 7.59 -27.98
N SER A 303 9.49 8.14 -26.76
CA SER A 303 9.97 7.43 -25.55
C SER A 303 9.13 6.19 -25.22
N VAL A 304 7.81 6.29 -25.46
CA VAL A 304 6.81 5.24 -25.29
C VAL A 304 7.08 4.09 -26.27
N GLU A 305 7.31 4.40 -27.54
CA GLU A 305 7.64 3.45 -28.61
C GLU A 305 9.01 2.77 -28.43
N THR A 306 10.04 3.54 -28.03
CA THR A 306 11.39 3.00 -27.82
C THR A 306 11.45 2.07 -26.59
N ARG A 307 10.71 2.40 -25.52
CA ARG A 307 10.62 1.56 -24.32
C ARG A 307 9.83 0.28 -24.59
N SER A 308 8.72 0.31 -25.33
CA SER A 308 7.96 -0.91 -25.63
C SER A 308 8.78 -1.96 -26.37
N ILE A 309 9.63 -1.54 -27.32
CA ILE A 309 10.50 -2.45 -28.10
C ILE A 309 11.60 -3.05 -27.21
N TYR A 310 12.13 -2.31 -26.22
CA TYR A 310 13.20 -2.79 -25.34
C TYR A 310 12.71 -3.77 -24.25
N TYR A 311 11.43 -3.66 -23.84
CA TYR A 311 10.86 -4.46 -22.75
C TYR A 311 10.24 -5.79 -23.20
N GLU A 312 10.02 -6.03 -24.50
CA GLU A 312 9.67 -7.36 -25.03
C GLU A 312 10.74 -8.42 -24.68
N LYS A 313 12.01 -8.01 -24.55
CA LYS A 313 13.13 -8.87 -24.14
C LYS A 313 13.19 -9.23 -22.64
N TYR A 314 12.50 -8.48 -21.78
CA TYR A 314 12.49 -8.71 -20.33
C TYR A 314 11.32 -9.61 -19.87
N ASN A 315 10.41 -9.97 -20.78
CA ASN A 315 9.25 -10.82 -20.53
C ASN A 315 9.59 -12.32 -20.36
N GLU A 316 10.86 -12.73 -20.53
CA GLU A 316 11.25 -14.14 -20.47
C GLU A 316 11.43 -14.67 -19.03
N GLY A 317 11.49 -13.81 -18.00
CA GLY A 317 11.85 -14.24 -16.63
C GLY A 317 10.89 -13.85 -15.49
N GLY A 318 9.95 -12.93 -15.70
CA GLY A 318 9.05 -12.46 -14.65
C GLY A 318 7.73 -13.22 -14.68
N ASP A 319 7.39 -13.93 -13.59
CA ASP A 319 6.13 -14.66 -13.44
C ASP A 319 4.93 -13.70 -13.30
N LEU A 320 4.65 -12.94 -14.36
CA LEU A 320 3.48 -12.07 -14.52
C LEU A 320 2.20 -12.88 -14.25
N ARG A 321 2.18 -14.18 -14.55
CA ARG A 321 1.04 -15.07 -14.29
C ARG A 321 0.71 -15.18 -12.78
N ASN A 322 1.69 -15.15 -11.88
CA ASN A 322 1.43 -15.09 -10.44
C ASN A 322 0.86 -13.73 -10.02
N ILE A 323 1.37 -12.63 -10.58
CA ILE A 323 0.86 -11.28 -10.35
C ILE A 323 -0.60 -11.17 -10.83
N PHE A 324 -0.90 -11.70 -12.02
CA PHE A 324 -2.26 -11.81 -12.57
C PHE A 324 -3.19 -12.61 -11.66
N THR A 325 -2.75 -13.78 -11.19
CA THR A 325 -3.57 -14.65 -10.33
C THR A 325 -3.93 -13.92 -9.04
N ILE A 326 -2.97 -13.22 -8.46
CA ILE A 326 -3.18 -12.39 -7.27
C ILE A 326 -4.21 -11.29 -7.59
N TYR A 327 -3.99 -10.43 -8.59
CA TYR A 327 -4.92 -9.34 -8.95
C TYR A 327 -6.32 -9.84 -9.34
N CYS A 328 -6.44 -10.92 -10.13
CA CYS A 328 -7.71 -11.53 -10.54
C CYS A 328 -8.52 -12.08 -9.37
N LEU A 329 -7.87 -12.76 -8.42
CA LEU A 329 -8.52 -13.24 -7.20
C LEU A 329 -9.08 -12.08 -6.35
N PHE A 330 -8.37 -10.95 -6.33
CA PHE A 330 -8.81 -9.74 -5.63
C PHE A 330 -9.98 -9.00 -6.32
N ILE A 331 -10.01 -8.92 -7.65
CA ILE A 331 -11.12 -8.29 -8.41
C ILE A 331 -12.39 -9.10 -8.32
N GLY A 332 -12.23 -10.43 -8.48
CA GLY A 332 -13.33 -11.37 -8.39
C GLY A 332 -14.02 -11.27 -7.03
N ILE A 333 -13.28 -11.11 -5.94
CA ILE A 333 -13.87 -11.20 -4.59
C ILE A 333 -14.10 -9.82 -3.98
N GLY A 334 -13.10 -8.94 -3.93
CA GLY A 334 -13.24 -7.60 -3.34
C GLY A 334 -14.15 -6.65 -4.14
N GLY A 335 -14.06 -6.71 -5.46
CA GLY A 335 -14.90 -5.95 -6.39
C GLY A 335 -16.36 -6.42 -6.36
N LEU A 336 -16.61 -7.73 -6.49
CA LEU A 336 -17.96 -8.28 -6.38
C LEU A 336 -18.57 -8.02 -5.00
N ILE A 337 -17.83 -8.20 -3.92
CA ILE A 337 -18.34 -7.94 -2.56
C ILE A 337 -18.70 -6.46 -2.37
N SER A 338 -17.86 -5.54 -2.86
CA SER A 338 -18.14 -4.10 -2.78
C SER A 338 -19.37 -3.71 -3.60
N ILE A 339 -19.55 -4.31 -4.78
CA ILE A 339 -20.73 -4.11 -5.65
C ILE A 339 -21.99 -4.75 -5.05
N LEU A 340 -21.87 -5.90 -4.38
CA LEU A 340 -22.97 -6.63 -3.75
C LEU A 340 -23.42 -5.98 -2.43
N ASP A 341 -22.53 -5.25 -1.73
CA ASP A 341 -22.86 -4.39 -0.59
C ASP A 341 -23.50 -3.05 -1.06
N LYS A 342 -24.59 -3.17 -1.83
CA LYS A 342 -25.28 -2.06 -2.53
C LYS A 342 -25.77 -0.94 -1.62
N GLN A 343 -25.85 -1.14 -0.30
CA GLN A 343 -26.57 -0.22 0.57
C GLN A 343 -25.68 0.83 1.27
N ASN A 344 -24.36 0.63 1.48
CA ASN A 344 -23.53 1.61 2.24
C ASN A 344 -22.01 1.65 1.95
N ILE A 345 -21.55 1.56 0.69
CA ILE A 345 -20.12 1.79 0.35
C ILE A 345 -19.69 3.23 0.71
N SER A 346 -18.75 3.35 1.65
CA SER A 346 -18.05 4.60 2.01
C SER A 346 -17.24 5.15 0.83
N THR A 347 -16.98 6.46 0.76
CA THR A 347 -16.08 7.08 -0.24
C THR A 347 -14.70 6.43 -0.22
N GLN A 348 -14.19 6.06 0.95
CA GLN A 348 -12.91 5.35 1.11
C GLN A 348 -12.90 4.00 0.38
N LYS A 349 -13.88 3.12 0.67
CA LYS A 349 -14.07 1.84 -0.04
C LYS A 349 -14.28 2.03 -1.54
N LEU A 350 -15.02 3.06 -1.95
CA LEU A 350 -15.23 3.39 -3.36
C LEU A 350 -13.90 3.76 -4.03
N ALA A 351 -13.10 4.65 -3.42
CA ALA A 351 -11.79 5.04 -3.93
C ALA A 351 -10.84 3.84 -4.06
N LEU A 352 -10.77 2.96 -3.04
CA LEU A 352 -10.01 1.71 -3.10
C LEU A 352 -10.45 0.84 -4.29
N THR A 353 -11.77 0.65 -4.46
CA THR A 353 -12.32 -0.17 -5.54
C THR A 353 -11.95 0.40 -6.91
N ILE A 354 -12.00 1.72 -7.06
CA ILE A 354 -11.68 2.42 -8.33
C ILE A 354 -10.21 2.29 -8.69
N ILE A 355 -9.33 2.64 -7.75
CA ILE A 355 -7.89 2.59 -7.95
C ILE A 355 -7.46 1.15 -8.29
N PHE A 356 -8.06 0.19 -7.59
CA PHE A 356 -7.81 -1.22 -7.81
C PHE A 356 -8.31 -1.69 -9.19
N LEU A 357 -9.49 -1.25 -9.64
CA LEU A 357 -10.02 -1.56 -10.97
C LEU A 357 -9.13 -0.97 -12.08
N ILE A 358 -8.64 0.26 -11.89
CA ILE A 358 -7.70 0.89 -12.83
C ILE A 358 -6.40 0.11 -12.88
N GLN A 359 -5.84 -0.28 -11.74
CA GLN A 359 -4.61 -1.08 -11.72
C GLN A 359 -4.79 -2.43 -12.42
N PHE A 360 -5.97 -3.04 -12.32
CA PHE A 360 -6.28 -4.24 -13.09
C PHE A 360 -6.33 -3.97 -14.59
N ILE A 361 -7.00 -2.91 -15.02
CA ILE A 361 -7.04 -2.52 -16.43
C ILE A 361 -5.61 -2.30 -16.96
N VAL A 362 -4.79 -1.57 -16.20
CA VAL A 362 -3.38 -1.35 -16.52
C VAL A 362 -2.65 -2.68 -16.65
N TYR A 363 -2.85 -3.60 -15.70
CA TYR A 363 -2.24 -4.92 -15.76
C TYR A 363 -2.64 -5.71 -17.02
N VAL A 364 -3.94 -5.80 -17.30
CA VAL A 364 -4.46 -6.51 -18.48
C VAL A 364 -3.90 -5.88 -19.76
N PHE A 365 -3.88 -4.55 -19.82
CA PHE A 365 -3.31 -3.81 -20.93
C PHE A 365 -1.84 -4.14 -21.14
N VAL A 366 -1.02 -4.05 -20.09
CA VAL A 366 0.43 -4.31 -20.15
C VAL A 366 0.72 -5.75 -20.57
N VAL A 367 0.00 -6.75 -20.02
CA VAL A 367 0.20 -8.16 -20.41
C VAL A 367 -0.17 -8.41 -21.87
N THR A 368 -1.23 -7.75 -22.34
CA THR A 368 -1.74 -7.96 -23.71
C THR A 368 -0.89 -7.24 -24.75
N THR A 369 -0.29 -6.10 -24.39
CA THR A 369 0.43 -5.23 -25.33
C THR A 369 1.94 -5.24 -25.16
N GLY A 370 2.47 -5.79 -24.06
CA GLY A 370 3.87 -5.64 -23.66
C GLY A 370 4.25 -4.21 -23.24
N PHE A 371 3.30 -3.26 -23.28
CA PHE A 371 3.59 -1.85 -23.07
C PHE A 371 3.84 -1.54 -21.59
N ALA A 372 5.01 -0.97 -21.29
CA ALA A 372 5.37 -0.45 -19.96
C ALA A 372 5.18 -1.45 -18.81
N GLY A 373 5.88 -2.60 -18.86
CA GLY A 373 5.89 -3.66 -17.82
C GLY A 373 5.96 -3.16 -16.37
N ARG A 374 6.71 -2.08 -16.11
CA ARG A 374 6.82 -1.44 -14.79
C ARG A 374 5.47 -0.99 -14.22
N ALA A 375 4.49 -0.66 -15.07
CA ALA A 375 3.16 -0.25 -14.65
C ALA A 375 2.36 -1.38 -13.97
N CYS A 376 2.64 -2.65 -14.26
CA CYS A 376 2.06 -3.79 -13.54
C CYS A 376 2.46 -3.84 -12.07
N TYR A 377 3.64 -3.30 -11.73
CA TYR A 377 4.15 -3.26 -10.35
C TYR A 377 3.62 -2.05 -9.57
N LEU A 378 2.86 -1.16 -10.21
CA LEU A 378 2.24 -0.03 -9.54
C LEU A 378 1.24 -0.56 -8.49
N LEU A 379 1.37 -0.08 -7.24
CA LEU A 379 0.63 -0.57 -6.07
C LEU A 379 0.85 -2.04 -5.70
N PHE A 380 1.76 -2.76 -6.36
CA PHE A 380 2.04 -4.17 -6.07
C PHE A 380 2.58 -4.38 -4.66
N SER A 381 3.46 -3.48 -4.18
CA SER A 381 3.92 -3.50 -2.79
C SER A 381 2.77 -3.27 -1.80
N MET A 382 1.74 -2.51 -2.18
CA MET A 382 0.61 -2.18 -1.31
C MET A 382 -0.54 -3.18 -1.38
N ASN A 383 -0.35 -4.35 -2.00
CA ASN A 383 -1.45 -5.26 -2.31
C ASN A 383 -2.17 -5.79 -1.07
N GLY A 384 -1.44 -6.03 0.03
CA GLY A 384 -2.01 -6.45 1.30
C GLY A 384 -3.05 -5.47 1.87
N ILE A 385 -3.01 -4.20 1.49
CA ILE A 385 -3.94 -3.16 1.95
C ILE A 385 -5.35 -3.37 1.38
N PHE A 386 -5.47 -3.95 0.19
CA PHE A 386 -6.78 -4.15 -0.46
C PHE A 386 -7.64 -5.21 0.24
N TYR A 387 -7.06 -6.08 1.09
CA TYR A 387 -7.85 -6.99 1.93
C TYR A 387 -8.76 -6.26 2.92
N ALA A 388 -8.54 -4.97 3.18
CA ALA A 388 -9.45 -4.15 3.97
C ALA A 388 -10.89 -4.19 3.40
N LEU A 389 -11.06 -4.24 2.06
CA LEU A 389 -12.38 -4.33 1.42
C LEU A 389 -13.13 -5.61 1.83
N ILE A 390 -12.40 -6.72 1.96
CA ILE A 390 -12.93 -8.03 2.27
C ILE A 390 -13.17 -8.16 3.79
N ILE A 391 -12.18 -7.79 4.61
CA ILE A 391 -12.24 -7.87 6.07
C ILE A 391 -13.36 -6.98 6.64
N GLU A 392 -13.59 -5.80 6.06
CA GLU A 392 -14.65 -4.87 6.45
C GLU A 392 -15.99 -5.15 5.74
N SER A 393 -16.06 -6.20 4.91
CA SER A 393 -17.31 -6.56 4.25
C SER A 393 -18.28 -7.17 5.24
N LYS A 394 -19.51 -6.66 5.23
CA LYS A 394 -20.63 -7.22 5.99
C LYS A 394 -21.60 -7.81 4.99
N LEU A 395 -21.35 -9.03 4.50
CA LEU A 395 -22.32 -9.74 3.66
C LEU A 395 -23.46 -10.27 4.53
N THR A 396 -24.15 -9.39 5.25
CA THR A 396 -25.07 -9.67 6.37
C THR A 396 -26.29 -10.51 6.00
N LYS A 397 -26.56 -10.71 4.70
CA LYS A 397 -27.72 -11.45 4.23
C LYS A 397 -27.43 -12.91 3.87
N ILE A 398 -26.18 -13.29 3.60
CA ILE A 398 -25.83 -14.64 3.14
C ILE A 398 -24.73 -15.21 4.04
N LYS A 399 -25.12 -15.99 5.06
CA LYS A 399 -24.18 -16.59 6.03
C LYS A 399 -23.11 -17.44 5.35
N ILE A 400 -23.47 -18.23 4.33
CA ILE A 400 -22.53 -19.12 3.65
C ILE A 400 -21.45 -18.35 2.87
N LEU A 401 -21.81 -17.22 2.27
CA LEU A 401 -20.88 -16.37 1.55
C LEU A 401 -19.87 -15.71 2.51
N ASN A 402 -20.31 -15.29 3.71
CA ASN A 402 -19.36 -14.82 4.73
C ASN A 402 -18.36 -15.92 5.09
N VAL A 403 -18.83 -17.15 5.33
CA VAL A 403 -17.93 -18.27 5.70
C VAL A 403 -16.93 -18.56 4.57
N MET A 404 -17.39 -18.59 3.32
CA MET A 404 -16.50 -18.76 2.15
C MET A 404 -15.47 -17.64 2.05
N VAL A 405 -15.90 -16.39 2.20
CA VAL A 405 -15.00 -15.22 2.13
C VAL A 405 -13.98 -15.21 3.27
N PHE A 406 -14.40 -15.49 4.51
CA PHE A 406 -13.49 -15.60 5.65
C PHE A 406 -12.51 -16.76 5.49
N SER A 407 -12.98 -17.93 5.03
CA SER A 407 -12.13 -19.09 4.77
C SER A 407 -11.10 -18.78 3.68
N PHE A 408 -11.52 -18.07 2.63
CA PHE A 408 -10.65 -17.63 1.55
C PHE A 408 -9.56 -16.66 2.03
N VAL A 409 -9.92 -15.64 2.83
CA VAL A 409 -8.92 -14.73 3.45
C VAL A 409 -7.96 -15.52 4.33
N GLY A 410 -8.46 -16.50 5.10
CA GLY A 410 -7.62 -17.39 5.90
C GLY A 410 -6.64 -18.22 5.06
N LEU A 411 -7.10 -18.83 3.96
CA LEU A 411 -6.25 -19.60 3.05
C LEU A 411 -5.17 -18.75 2.40
N ILE A 412 -5.53 -17.54 1.95
CA ILE A 412 -4.58 -16.58 1.41
C ILE A 412 -3.55 -16.18 2.45
N PHE A 413 -3.99 -15.88 3.67
CA PHE A 413 -3.10 -15.50 4.75
C PHE A 413 -2.08 -16.61 5.03
N MET A 414 -2.54 -17.87 5.08
CA MET A 414 -1.68 -19.04 5.24
C MET A 414 -0.73 -19.21 4.05
N HIS A 415 -1.19 -18.96 2.82
CA HIS A 415 -0.36 -19.01 1.63
C HIS A 415 0.75 -17.96 1.66
N TYR A 416 0.44 -16.71 2.03
CA TYR A 416 1.44 -15.65 2.14
C TYR A 416 2.41 -15.88 3.27
N ILE A 417 1.96 -16.28 4.47
CA ILE A 417 2.87 -16.65 5.55
C ILE A 417 3.78 -17.80 5.14
N ARG A 418 3.24 -18.85 4.51
CA ARG A 418 4.06 -19.96 4.01
C ARG A 418 5.11 -19.48 3.03
N ASN A 419 4.72 -18.69 2.03
CA ASN A 419 5.65 -18.19 1.03
C ASN A 419 6.70 -17.26 1.66
N PHE A 420 6.29 -16.39 2.58
CA PHE A 420 7.16 -15.53 3.36
C PHE A 420 8.21 -16.34 4.13
N LEU A 421 7.79 -17.37 4.87
CA LEU A 421 8.71 -18.22 5.64
C LEU A 421 9.64 -19.03 4.73
N ILE A 422 9.13 -19.59 3.62
CA ILE A 422 9.95 -20.30 2.64
C ILE A 422 11.01 -19.35 2.06
N GLN A 423 10.61 -18.14 1.69
CA GLN A 423 11.53 -17.14 1.13
C GLN A 423 12.55 -16.67 2.16
N LEU A 424 12.18 -16.47 3.43
CA LEU A 424 13.14 -16.20 4.49
C LEU A 424 14.14 -17.35 4.68
N ALA A 425 13.66 -18.61 4.66
CA ALA A 425 14.49 -19.79 4.88
C ALA A 425 15.44 -20.07 3.72
N GLN A 426 15.03 -19.76 2.49
CA GLN A 426 15.84 -19.91 1.28
C GLN A 426 16.81 -18.73 1.07
N GLY A 427 16.80 -17.71 1.93
CA GLY A 427 17.44 -16.41 1.67
C GLY A 427 16.76 -15.60 0.55
N TRP A 428 15.79 -16.22 -0.14
CA TRP A 428 15.08 -15.78 -1.32
C TRP A 428 14.05 -14.67 -1.14
N LEU A 429 13.88 -14.14 0.08
CA LEU A 429 13.12 -12.90 0.20
C LEU A 429 13.84 -11.72 -0.45
N MET A 430 15.07 -11.91 -0.94
CA MET A 430 15.49 -11.91 -2.37
C MET A 430 16.94 -12.47 -2.39
N GLY A 431 17.32 -13.43 -3.25
CA GLY A 431 18.74 -13.87 -3.49
C GLY A 431 19.79 -13.72 -2.35
N GLU A 432 21.04 -13.43 -2.66
CA GLU A 432 22.04 -12.93 -1.66
C GLU A 432 21.78 -11.45 -1.32
N GLU A 433 20.52 -11.03 -1.19
CA GLU A 433 20.19 -9.60 -1.23
C GLU A 433 20.06 -8.93 0.13
N HIS A 434 20.20 -9.63 1.25
CA HIS A 434 20.34 -8.96 2.55
C HIS A 434 21.82 -8.98 2.95
N ILE A 435 22.54 -7.92 2.57
CA ILE A 435 24.00 -7.83 2.66
C ILE A 435 24.45 -7.99 4.12
N PHE A 436 23.72 -7.38 5.06
CA PHE A 436 24.13 -7.32 6.46
C PHE A 436 23.77 -8.56 7.28
N PHE A 437 22.74 -9.31 6.85
CA PHE A 437 22.37 -10.56 7.52
C PHE A 437 23.01 -11.79 6.86
N GLY A 438 23.93 -11.60 5.91
CA GLY A 438 24.55 -12.71 5.16
C GLY A 438 23.54 -13.63 4.48
N GLY A 439 22.36 -13.10 4.11
CA GLY A 439 21.25 -13.90 3.58
C GLY A 439 20.55 -14.82 4.59
N GLN A 440 20.84 -14.72 5.89
CA GLN A 440 20.31 -15.61 6.94
C GLN A 440 19.50 -14.85 8.02
N PRO A 441 18.43 -14.12 7.66
CA PRO A 441 17.66 -13.32 8.61
C PRO A 441 16.96 -14.12 9.71
N LEU A 442 16.76 -15.43 9.53
CA LEU A 442 16.19 -16.32 10.54
C LEU A 442 17.17 -16.67 11.68
N GLN A 443 18.47 -16.43 11.49
CA GLN A 443 19.50 -16.68 12.50
C GLN A 443 19.86 -15.43 13.30
N MET A 444 19.27 -14.28 12.95
CA MET A 444 19.59 -12.99 13.52
C MET A 444 18.61 -12.66 14.64
N ASN A 445 19.16 -12.48 15.84
CA ASN A 445 18.39 -12.14 17.03
C ASN A 445 18.28 -10.62 17.20
N LEU A 446 17.57 -10.17 18.24
CA LEU A 446 17.39 -8.75 18.51
C LEU A 446 18.71 -7.97 18.67
N PHE A 447 19.73 -8.58 19.29
CA PHE A 447 21.03 -7.92 19.46
C PHE A 447 21.72 -7.67 18.12
N ASP A 448 21.58 -8.58 17.16
CA ASP A 448 22.13 -8.39 15.81
C ASP A 448 21.46 -7.21 15.09
N TYR A 449 20.13 -7.05 15.26
CA TYR A 449 19.40 -5.89 14.74
C TYR A 449 19.82 -4.57 15.39
N ILE A 450 20.00 -4.56 16.71
CA ILE A 450 20.45 -3.36 17.44
C ILE A 450 21.88 -3.00 17.05
N LYS A 451 22.77 -4.00 17.02
CA LYS A 451 24.16 -3.81 16.62
C LYS A 451 24.25 -3.27 15.20
N PHE A 452 23.52 -3.86 14.26
CA PHE A 452 23.46 -3.37 12.88
C PHE A 452 22.96 -1.92 12.82
N PHE A 453 21.91 -1.57 13.55
CA PHE A 453 21.41 -0.20 13.59
C PHE A 453 22.47 0.80 14.09
N ILE A 454 23.25 0.43 15.11
CA ILE A 454 24.31 1.27 15.68
C ILE A 454 25.49 1.39 14.72
N ASP A 455 26.02 0.26 14.24
CA ASP A 455 27.22 0.20 13.40
C ASP A 455 27.01 0.84 12.02
N ALA A 456 25.78 0.85 11.51
CA ALA A 456 25.45 1.43 10.20
C ALA A 456 25.19 2.95 10.22
N THR A 457 25.18 3.59 11.40
CA THR A 457 25.21 5.05 11.57
C THR A 457 26.62 5.48 11.95
N PRO A 458 27.44 6.01 11.02
CA PRO A 458 28.72 6.60 11.39
C PRO A 458 28.47 7.76 12.35
N ILE A 459 28.98 7.62 13.57
CA ILE A 459 29.14 8.73 14.52
C ILE A 459 30.58 9.20 14.30
N ASP A 460 30.74 10.26 13.52
CA ASP A 460 31.97 11.05 13.55
C ASP A 460 31.97 11.98 14.77
#